data_AF-A0A2T6FHT7-F1
#
_entry.id   AF-A0A2T6FHT7-F1
#
_cell.length_a   1.000
_cell.length_b   1.000
_cell.length_c   1.000
_cell.angle_alpha   90.00
_cell.angle_beta   90.00
_cell.angle_gamma   90.00
#
_symmetry.space_group_name_H-M   'P 1'
#
loop_
_entity.id
_entity.type
_entity.pdbx_description
1 polymer ?
#
loop_
_entity_poly.entity_id
_entity_poly.type
_entity_poly.pdbx_seq_one_letter_code
_entity_poly.pdbx_strand_id
1 'polypeptide(L)' 'MARAFLRWSIEDLANKSGVGVTTIKRMESFDGIPGARVENLQAIKDTFIATKKIKFENESTISVKE' A
#
# COMPACT_ATOMS: atom_id res chain seq x y z
N MET A 1 3.21 9.06 -1.04
CA MET A 1 2.23 7.97 -1.20
C MET A 1 2.23 7.49 -2.66
N ALA A 2 2.32 6.17 -2.91
CA ALA A 2 2.48 5.59 -4.24
C ALA A 2 1.34 5.92 -5.22
N ARG A 3 0.09 6.05 -4.76
CA ARG A 3 -1.07 6.39 -5.62
C ARG A 3 -0.95 7.77 -6.28
N ALA A 4 -0.30 8.73 -5.61
CA ALA A 4 -0.15 10.09 -6.15
C ALA A 4 0.73 10.09 -7.41
N PHE A 5 1.75 9.24 -7.45
CA PHE A 5 2.61 9.05 -8.63
C PHE A 5 1.82 8.51 -9.83
N LEU A 6 0.82 7.66 -9.57
CA LEU A 6 -0.08 7.11 -10.60
C LEU A 6 -1.28 8.00 -10.92
N ARG A 7 -1.41 9.16 -10.25
CA ARG A 7 -2.60 10.03 -10.30
C ARG A 7 -3.90 9.31 -9.94
N TRP A 8 -3.82 8.33 -9.05
CA TRP A 8 -4.99 7.61 -8.55
C TRP A 8 -5.58 8.31 -7.33
N SER A 9 -6.89 8.46 -7.33
CA SER A 9 -7.65 8.77 -6.12
C SER A 9 -7.57 7.59 -5.14
N ILE A 10 -8.02 7.82 -3.90
CA ILE A 10 -8.11 6.73 -2.94
C ILE A 10 -9.20 5.71 -3.33
N GLU A 11 -10.25 6.18 -4.01
CA GLU A 11 -11.30 5.33 -4.57
C GLU A 11 -10.79 4.47 -5.72
N ASP A 12 -9.92 5.01 -6.58
CA ASP A 12 -9.28 4.22 -7.64
C ASP A 12 -8.45 3.08 -7.07
N LEU A 13 -7.65 3.35 -6.03
CA LEU A 13 -6.85 2.32 -5.38
C LEU A 13 -7.74 1.29 -4.68
N ALA A 14 -8.82 1.72 -4.03
CA ALA A 14 -9.78 0.82 -3.40
C ALA A 14 -10.43 -0.13 -4.42
N ASN A 15 -10.92 0.43 -5.53
CA ASN A 15 -11.55 -0.33 -6.60
C ASN A 15 -10.60 -1.32 -7.28
N LYS A 16 -9.32 -0.95 -7.44
CA LYS A 16 -8.32 -1.81 -8.08
C LYS A 16 -7.78 -2.90 -7.16
N SER A 17 -7.62 -2.60 -5.87
CA SER A 17 -7.05 -3.53 -4.89
C SER A 17 -8.10 -4.38 -4.16
N GLY A 18 -9.38 -4.01 -4.24
CA GLY A 18 -10.44 -4.63 -3.43
C GLY A 18 -10.38 -4.27 -1.95
N VAL A 19 -9.47 -3.39 -1.54
CA VAL A 19 -9.32 -2.95 -0.14
C VAL A 19 -10.19 -1.72 0.11
N GLY A 20 -10.98 -1.72 1.18
CA GLY A 20 -11.86 -0.59 1.51
C GLY A 20 -11.11 0.72 1.75
N VAL A 21 -11.71 1.84 1.31
CA VAL A 21 -11.15 3.20 1.41
C VAL A 21 -10.67 3.54 2.83
N THR A 22 -11.44 3.20 3.87
CA THR A 22 -11.06 3.48 5.27
C THR A 22 -9.79 2.73 5.70
N THR A 23 -9.61 1.50 5.23
CA THR A 23 -8.40 0.71 5.48
C THR A 23 -7.20 1.35 4.79
N ILE A 24 -7.36 1.78 3.54
CA ILE A 24 -6.30 2.49 2.80
C ILE A 24 -5.95 3.81 3.48
N LYS A 25 -6.94 4.62 3.90
CA LYS A 25 -6.69 5.86 4.66
C LYS A 25 -5.85 5.59 5.89
N ARG A 26 -6.21 4.57 6.69
CA ARG A 26 -5.47 4.20 7.89
C ARG A 26 -4.03 3.79 7.58
N MET A 27 -3.83 3.00 6.52
CA MET A 27 -2.50 2.58 6.08
C MET A 27 -1.64 3.75 5.64
N GLU A 28 -2.24 4.74 4.99
CA GLU A 28 -1.55 5.94 4.49
C GLU A 28 -1.27 6.98 5.57
N SER A 29 -2.11 7.05 6.60
CA SER A 29 -1.94 7.93 7.75
C SER A 29 -0.95 7.38 8.80
N PHE A 30 -0.53 6.13 8.66
CA PHE A 30 0.41 5.51 9.60
C PHE A 30 1.83 5.55 9.02
N ASP A 31 2.74 6.21 9.72
CA ASP A 31 4.15 6.18 9.38
C ASP A 31 4.78 4.85 9.84
N GLY A 32 5.27 4.05 8.89
CA GLY A 32 5.84 2.73 9.13
C GLY A 32 4.95 1.60 8.60
N ILE A 33 4.93 0.45 9.27
CA ILE A 33 4.13 -0.71 8.85
C ILE A 33 2.77 -0.65 9.55
N PRO A 34 1.68 -0.33 8.83
CA PRO A 34 0.38 -0.22 9.44
C PRO A 34 -0.12 -1.56 9.95
N GLY A 35 -0.74 -1.54 11.13
CA GLY A 35 -1.51 -2.67 11.65
C GLY A 35 -2.72 -2.95 10.75
N ALA A 36 -2.55 -3.89 9.82
CA ALA A 36 -3.58 -4.33 8.90
C ALA A 36 -3.46 -5.83 8.63
N ARG A 37 -4.55 -6.42 8.12
CA ARG A 37 -4.50 -7.80 7.63
C ARG A 37 -3.45 -7.90 6.53
N VAL A 38 -2.60 -8.92 6.62
CA VAL A 38 -1.55 -9.20 5.64
C VAL A 38 -2.11 -9.27 4.22
N GLU A 39 -3.31 -9.83 4.05
CA GLU A 39 -4.02 -9.90 2.77
C GLU A 39 -4.26 -8.51 2.15
N ASN A 40 -4.62 -7.51 2.95
CA ASN A 40 -4.85 -6.15 2.44
C ASN A 40 -3.53 -5.47 2.03
N LEU A 41 -2.45 -5.71 2.79
CA LEU A 41 -1.13 -5.21 2.44
C LEU A 41 -0.63 -5.81 1.13
N GLN A 42 -0.83 -7.13 0.99
CA GLN A 42 -0.46 -7.86 -0.21
C GLN A 42 -1.28 -7.40 -1.43
N ALA A 43 -2.60 -7.27 -1.29
CA ALA A 43 -3.47 -6.81 -2.37
C ALA A 43 -3.07 -5.42 -2.90
N ILE A 44 -2.73 -4.48 -2.00
CA ILE A 44 -2.26 -3.15 -2.39
C ILE A 44 -0.89 -3.22 -3.08
N LYS A 45 0.06 -4.00 -2.53
CA LYS A 45 1.37 -4.22 -3.14
C LYS A 45 1.24 -4.78 -4.56
N ASP A 46 0.44 -5.83 -4.73
CA ASP A 46 0.21 -6.49 -6.02
C ASP A 46 -0.45 -5.55 -7.02
N THR A 47 -1.40 -4.73 -6.56
CA THR A 47 -2.04 -3.71 -7.41
C THR A 47 -1.03 -2.71 -7.96
N PHE A 48 -0.06 -2.28 -7.15
CA PHE A 48 0.99 -1.37 -7.61
C PHE A 48 1.99 -2.06 -8.54
N ILE A 49 2.42 -3.28 -8.23
CA ILE A 49 3.35 -4.06 -9.07
C ILE A 49 2.70 -4.37 -10.43
N ALA A 50 1.41 -4.68 -10.46
CA ALA A 50 0.67 -4.96 -11.70
C ALA A 50 0.70 -3.79 -12.69
N THR A 51 0.93 -2.56 -12.23
CA THR A 51 1.09 -1.39 -13.13
C THR A 51 2.39 -1.43 -13.94
N LYS A 52 3.38 -2.24 -13.53
CA LYS A 52 4.76 -2.28 -14.05
C LYS A 52 5.50 -0.93 -14.01
N LYS A 53 4.92 0.09 -13.38
CA LYS A 53 5.48 1.44 -13.23
C LYS A 53 6.08 1.67 -11.85
N ILE A 54 5.78 0.79 -10.90
CA ILE A 54 6.23 0.86 -9.52
C ILE A 54 6.94 -0.45 -9.20
N LYS A 55 8.17 -0.33 -8.70
CA LYS A 55 8.95 -1.43 -8.13
C LYS A 55 9.20 -1.11 -6.66
N PHE A 56 9.03 -2.10 -5.79
CA PHE A 56 9.41 -2.00 -4.39
C PHE A 56 10.83 -2.54 -4.28
N GLU A 57 11.80 -1.70 -3.91
CA GLU A 57 13.22 -2.11 -3.92
C GLU A 57 13.73 -2.66 -2.59
N ASN A 58 13.00 -2.50 -1.47
CA ASN A 58 13.42 -3.01 -0.17
C ASN A 58 12.24 -3.70 0.54
N GLU A 59 12.34 -5.01 0.82
CA GLU A 59 11.40 -5.78 1.66
C GLU A 59 11.79 -5.78 3.14
N SER A 60 12.76 -4.96 3.56
CA SER A 60 13.38 -5.09 4.89
C SER A 60 13.58 -3.75 5.60
N THR A 61 12.53 -3.29 6.30
CA THR A 61 12.68 -2.52 7.55
C THR A 61 11.45 -2.69 8.46
N ILE A 62 11.32 -3.87 9.08
CA ILE A 62 11.07 -3.89 10.54
C ILE A 62 12.47 -4.00 11.14
N SER A 63 13.08 -2.86 11.47
CA SER A 63 14.29 -2.86 12.28
C SER A 63 13.90 -2.49 13.71
N VAL A 64 13.69 -3.52 14.54
CA VAL A 64 14.05 -3.42 15.97
C VAL A 64 15.56 -3.57 15.99
N LYS A 65 16.28 -2.51 16.38
CA LYS A 65 17.68 -2.63 16.80
C LYS A 65 17.67 -2.88 18.30
N GLU A 66 18.30 -3.97 18.73
CA GLU A 66 18.91 -4.07 20.07
C GLU A 66 20.05 -3.05 20.21
#